data_AF-A0A7K2D547-F1
#
_entry.id   AF-A0A7K2D547-F1
#
_cell.length_a   1.000
_cell.length_b   1.000
_cell.length_c   1.000
_cell.angle_alpha   90.00
_cell.angle_beta   90.00
_cell.angle_gamma   90.00
#
_symmetry.space_group_name_H-M   'P 1'
#
loop_
_entity.id
_entity.type
_entity.pdbx_description
1 polymer ?
#
loop_
_entity_poly.entity_id
_entity_poly.type
_entity_poly.pdbx_seq_one_letter_code
_entity_poly.pdbx_strand_id
1 'polypeptide(L)' 'MATIQIRDISEDAYEVIRRRARAAGQSIQAYMKRHIERMASEPDDEELFSDLERFVEDHGIRLDIEALLANLDSGRR' A
#
# COMPACT_ATOMS: atom_id res chain seq x y z
N MET A 1 8.93 17.81 -9.39
CA MET A 1 7.52 18.21 -9.28
C MET A 1 6.78 17.55 -10.43
N ALA A 2 5.91 16.58 -10.14
CA ALA A 2 5.09 15.92 -11.15
C ALA A 2 3.65 16.41 -11.03
N THR A 3 2.99 16.64 -12.16
CA THR A 3 1.57 17.04 -12.20
C THR A 3 0.78 15.93 -12.87
N ILE A 4 -0.25 15.43 -12.19
CA ILE A 4 -1.17 14.43 -12.72
C ILE A 4 -2.47 15.13 -13.06
N GLN A 5 -2.90 15.01 -14.32
CA GLN A 5 -4.23 15.43 -14.76
C GLN A 5 -5.09 14.18 -14.96
N ILE A 6 -6.19 14.10 -14.20
CA ILE A 6 -7.18 13.03 -14.35
C ILE A 6 -8.35 13.60 -15.14
N ARG A 7 -8.65 12.99 -16.28
CA ARG A 7 -9.73 13.41 -17.19
C ARG A 7 -10.92 12.48 -17.06
N ASP A 8 -12.08 12.95 -17.53
CA ASP A 8 -13.29 12.14 -17.69
C ASP A 8 -13.75 11.42 -16.41
N ILE A 9 -13.56 12.08 -15.25
CA ILE A 9 -14.12 11.61 -13.99
C ILE A 9 -15.64 11.79 -14.05
N SER A 10 -16.38 10.73 -13.71
CA SER A 10 -17.84 10.82 -13.58
C SER A 10 -18.26 11.92 -12.59
N GLU A 11 -19.33 12.65 -12.90
CA GLU A 11 -19.86 13.73 -12.05
C GLU A 11 -20.11 13.25 -10.60
N ASP A 12 -20.67 12.05 -10.44
CA ASP A 12 -20.96 11.48 -9.12
C ASP A 12 -19.69 11.32 -8.26
N ALA A 13 -18.61 10.80 -8.86
CA ALA A 13 -17.34 10.65 -8.16
C ALA A 13 -16.74 12.02 -7.81
N TYR A 14 -16.82 12.99 -8.73
CA TYR A 14 -16.35 14.36 -8.49
C TYR A 14 -17.05 14.99 -7.28
N GLU A 15 -18.38 14.92 -7.23
CA GLU A 15 -19.17 15.51 -6.14
C GLU A 15 -18.93 14.80 -4.80
N VAL A 16 -18.77 13.48 -4.80
CA VAL A 16 -18.39 12.72 -3.59
C VAL A 16 -17.03 13.17 -3.07
N ILE A 17 -16.02 13.31 -3.94
CA ILE A 17 -14.68 13.77 -3.57
C ILE A 17 -14.74 15.20 -3.05
N ARG A 18 -15.45 16.09 -3.74
CA ARG A 18 -15.64 17.50 -3.35
C ARG A 18 -16.26 17.63 -1.97
N ARG A 19 -17.32 16.86 -1.69
CA ARG A 19 -17.98 16.82 -0.37
C ARG A 19 -17.02 16.35 0.72
N ARG A 20 -16.27 15.26 0.48
CA ARG A 20 -15.29 14.72 1.44
C ARG A 20 -14.14 15.69 1.71
N ALA A 21 -13.63 16.34 0.68
CA ALA A 21 -12.58 17.36 0.81
C ALA A 21 -13.04 18.54 1.68
N ARG A 22 -14.26 19.06 1.43
CA ARG A 22 -14.88 20.11 2.25
C ARG A 22 -15.05 19.68 3.72
N ALA A 23 -15.56 18.48 3.95
CA ALA A 23 -15.73 17.94 5.30
C ALA A 23 -14.39 17.81 6.05
N ALA A 24 -13.30 17.54 5.34
CA ALA A 24 -11.95 17.50 5.89
C ALA A 24 -11.27 18.88 6.01
N GLY A 25 -11.93 19.98 5.61
CA GLY A 25 -11.35 21.32 5.61
C GLY A 25 -10.22 21.51 4.58
N GLN A 26 -10.22 20.74 3.50
CA GLN A 26 -9.15 20.70 2.51
C GLN A 26 -9.63 21.13 1.12
N SER A 27 -8.72 21.67 0.31
CA SER A 27 -8.95 21.76 -1.13
C SER A 27 -9.04 20.35 -1.74
N ILE A 28 -9.75 20.20 -2.86
CA ILE A 28 -9.85 18.93 -3.57
C ILE A 28 -8.45 18.41 -3.94
N GLN A 29 -7.57 19.31 -4.40
CA GLN A 29 -6.19 18.95 -4.76
C GLN A 29 -5.39 18.40 -3.58
N ALA A 30 -5.45 19.06 -2.40
CA ALA A 30 -4.76 18.58 -1.21
C ALA A 30 -5.34 17.25 -0.70
N TYR A 31 -6.67 17.10 -0.76
CA TYR A 31 -7.36 15.87 -0.40
C TYR A 31 -6.92 14.69 -1.28
N MET A 32 -6.89 14.90 -2.62
CA MET A 32 -6.48 13.87 -3.57
C MET A 32 -4.99 13.56 -3.50
N LYS A 33 -4.14 14.59 -3.33
CA LYS A 33 -2.69 14.39 -3.11
C LYS A 33 -2.44 13.42 -1.96
N ARG A 34 -3.08 13.63 -0.80
CA ARG A 34 -2.94 12.73 0.35
C ARG A 34 -3.38 11.30 0.03
N HIS A 35 -4.41 11.11 -0.79
CA HIS A 35 -4.86 9.77 -1.18
C HIS A 35 -3.87 9.08 -2.12
N ILE A 36 -3.33 9.81 -3.08
CA ILE A 36 -2.31 9.32 -4.00
C ILE A 36 -1.02 8.99 -3.25
N GLU A 37 -0.58 9.85 -2.33
CA GLU A 37 0.62 9.59 -1.52
C GLU A 37 0.44 8.38 -0.61
N ARG A 38 -0.76 8.17 -0.05
CA ARG A 38 -1.06 6.97 0.73
C ARG A 38 -1.05 5.71 -0.14
N MET A 39 -1.71 5.77 -1.30
CA MET A 39 -1.69 4.68 -2.28
C MET A 39 -0.24 4.33 -2.66
N ALA A 40 0.60 5.32 -2.95
CA ALA A 40 1.98 5.11 -3.33
C ALA A 40 2.90 4.71 -2.16
N SER A 41 2.44 4.83 -0.91
CA SER A 41 3.20 4.41 0.27
C SER A 41 2.95 2.96 0.67
N GLU A 42 1.87 2.37 0.17
CA GLU A 42 1.54 0.96 0.37
C GLU A 42 2.03 0.21 -0.88
N PRO A 43 3.08 -0.63 -0.77
CA PRO A 43 3.46 -1.49 -1.87
C PRO A 43 2.28 -2.38 -2.25
N ASP A 44 2.04 -2.52 -3.54
CA ASP A 44 1.12 -3.52 -4.10
C ASP A 44 1.51 -4.92 -3.59
N ASP A 45 0.56 -5.84 -3.43
CA ASP A 45 0.84 -7.24 -3.10
C ASP A 45 1.94 -7.82 -4.01
N GLU A 46 1.89 -7.52 -5.32
CA GLU A 46 2.92 -7.94 -6.28
C GLU A 46 4.29 -7.31 -6.00
N GLU A 47 4.33 -6.05 -5.56
CA GLU A 47 5.57 -5.36 -5.16
C GLU A 47 6.11 -5.91 -3.84
N LEU A 48 5.24 -6.21 -2.87
CA LEU A 48 5.58 -6.85 -1.59
C LEU A 48 6.21 -8.23 -1.80
N PHE A 49 5.58 -9.07 -2.63
CA PHE A 49 6.13 -10.39 -2.93
C PHE A 49 7.48 -10.28 -3.66
N SER A 50 7.59 -9.35 -4.61
CA SER A 50 8.85 -9.09 -5.32
C SER A 50 9.96 -8.58 -4.38
N ASP A 51 9.63 -7.71 -3.43
CA ASP A 51 10.58 -7.20 -2.43
C ASP A 51 10.97 -8.27 -1.42
N LEU A 52 10.03 -9.13 -1.02
CA LEU A 52 10.29 -10.27 -0.14
C LEU A 52 11.20 -11.32 -0.83
N GLU A 53 10.93 -11.63 -2.09
CA GLU A 53 11.79 -12.53 -2.89
C GLU A 53 13.22 -11.99 -2.96
N ARG A 54 13.38 -10.70 -3.32
CA ARG A 54 14.69 -10.04 -3.32
C ARG A 54 15.37 -10.10 -1.96
N PHE A 55 14.63 -9.82 -0.88
CA PHE A 55 15.17 -9.84 0.48
C PHE A 55 15.66 -11.23 0.88
N VAL A 56 14.90 -12.29 0.55
CA VAL A 56 15.25 -13.69 0.78
C VAL A 56 16.52 -14.08 0.01
N GLU A 57 16.63 -13.66 -1.25
CA GLU A 57 17.81 -13.90 -2.09
C GLU A 57 19.05 -13.18 -1.55
N ASP A 58 18.94 -11.88 -1.26
CA ASP A 58 20.06 -11.03 -0.80
C ASP A 58 20.60 -11.45 0.57
N HIS A 59 19.73 -11.90 1.47
CA HIS A 59 20.10 -12.27 2.84
C HIS A 59 20.24 -13.79 3.02
N GLY A 60 20.05 -14.58 1.96
CA GLY A 60 20.18 -16.04 1.99
C GLY A 60 19.26 -16.71 3.00
N ILE A 61 18.08 -16.13 3.26
CA ILE A 61 17.15 -16.62 4.27
C ILE A 61 16.50 -17.91 3.72
N ARG A 62 16.85 -19.06 4.29
CA ARG A 62 16.13 -20.31 4.02
C ARG A 62 15.10 -20.55 5.09
N LEU A 63 13.83 -20.39 4.74
CA LEU A 63 12.71 -20.84 5.56
C LEU A 63 12.48 -22.32 5.28
N ASP A 64 12.98 -23.17 6.16
CA ASP A 64 12.64 -24.59 6.18
C ASP A 64 11.35 -24.78 6.98
N ILE A 65 10.31 -25.29 6.31
CA ILE A 65 8.99 -25.54 6.91
C ILE A 65 9.12 -26.53 8.08
N GLU A 66 9.97 -27.54 7.97
CA GLU A 66 10.18 -28.52 9.04
C GLU A 66 10.81 -27.87 10.27
N ALA A 67 11.79 -26.99 10.07
CA ALA A 67 12.44 -26.26 11.14
C ALA A 67 11.51 -25.22 11.82
N LEU A 68 10.62 -24.58 11.05
CA LEU A 68 9.61 -23.67 11.58
C LEU A 68 8.60 -24.38 12.47
N LEU A 69 8.08 -25.53 12.02
CA LEU A 69 7.14 -26.34 12.79
C LEU A 69 7.79 -26.86 14.09
N ALA A 70 9.04 -27.31 14.01
CA ALA A 70 9.80 -27.74 15.19
C ALA A 70 9.99 -26.61 16.23
N ASN A 71 10.25 -25.37 15.78
CA ASN A 71 10.35 -24.20 16.67
C ASN A 71 8.98 -23.83 17.29
N LEU A 72 7.91 -23.87 16.50
CA LEU A 72 6.56 -23.57 16.97
C LEU A 72 6.10 -24.58 18.06
N ASP A 73 6.40 -25.86 17.87
CA ASP A 73 6.09 -26.91 18.85
C ASP A 73 6.95 -26.80 20.12
N SER A 74 8.17 -26.27 20.01
CA SER A 74 9.07 -26.03 21.15
C SER A 74 8.56 -24.91 22.07
N GLY A 75 7.85 -23.92 21.53
CA GLY A 75 7.26 -22.81 22.30
C GLY A 75 5.92 -23.14 22.97
N ARG A 76 5.34 -24.32 22.74
CA ARG A 76 4.08 -24.78 23.33
C ARG A 76 4.26 -25.68 24.57
N ARG A 77 5.49 -25.84 25.06
CA ARG A 77 5.84 -26.65 26.24
C ARG A 77 6.04 -25.81 27.50
#